data_AF-A0A9P6XZJ7-F1
#
_entry.id   AF-A0A9P6XZJ7-F1
#
_cell.length_a   1.000
_cell.length_b   1.000
_cell.length_c   1.000
_cell.angle_alpha   90.00
_cell.angle_beta   90.00
_cell.angle_gamma   90.00
#
_symmetry.space_group_name_H-M   'P 1'
#
loop_
_entity.id
_entity.type
_entity.pdbx_description
1 polymer ?
#
loop_
_entity_poly.entity_id
_entity_poly.type
_entity_poly.pdbx_seq_one_letter_code
_entity_poly.pdbx_strand_id
1 'polypeptide(L)'
;MRLRHDGIYIMQEIGRVVFPASLQDLAGFLSLKNIRTLLMVSDVFWRLCEPVHDDSWESMRHPTLSAIFSLIHTSKDRRRLCALEFAC
;
A
#
# COMPACT_ATOMS: atom_id res chain seq x y z
N MET A 1 -8.58 11.89 8.08
CA MET A 1 -7.98 12.40 6.82
C MET A 1 -8.50 11.55 5.66
N ARG A 2 -8.77 12.13 4.47
CA ARG A 2 -9.21 11.38 3.28
C ARG A 2 -8.11 11.44 2.22
N LEU A 3 -7.40 10.33 2.03
CA LEU A 3 -6.45 10.20 0.92
C LEU A 3 -7.20 10.28 -0.41
N ARG A 4 -6.67 11.08 -1.33
CA ARG A 4 -7.09 11.10 -2.73
C ARG A 4 -6.17 10.21 -3.56
N HIS A 5 -6.74 9.55 -4.56
CA HIS A 5 -6.04 8.63 -5.45
C HIS A 5 -5.15 9.35 -6.49
N ASP A 6 -5.39 10.64 -6.70
CA ASP A 6 -4.64 11.55 -7.59
C ASP A 6 -3.56 12.35 -6.86
N GLY A 7 -3.52 12.28 -5.51
CA GLY A 7 -2.54 12.98 -4.68
C GLY A 7 -1.18 12.30 -4.66
N ILE A 8 -0.13 13.10 -4.46
CA ILE A 8 1.23 12.62 -4.22
C ILE A 8 1.54 12.70 -2.74
N TYR A 9 2.12 11.63 -2.21
CA TYR A 9 2.48 11.48 -0.81
C TYR A 9 3.92 11.01 -0.71
N ILE A 10 4.65 11.52 0.28
CA ILE A 10 5.99 11.02 0.60
C ILE A 10 5.83 9.81 1.50
N MET A 11 6.43 8.70 1.08
CA MET A 11 6.49 7.49 1.89
C MET A 11 7.71 7.59 2.82
N GLN A 12 7.48 7.48 4.12
CA GLN A 12 8.54 7.38 5.12
C GLN A 12 8.38 6.09 5.90
N GLU A 13 9.48 5.38 6.14
CA GLU A 13 9.46 4.22 7.02
C GLU A 13 9.24 4.68 8.47
N ILE A 14 8.09 4.33 9.03
CA ILE A 14 7.67 4.70 10.40
C ILE A 14 7.67 3.52 11.37
N GLY A 15 7.92 2.31 10.87
CA GLY A 15 8.00 1.10 11.66
C GLY A 15 8.03 -0.16 10.80
N ARG A 16 8.52 -1.26 11.38
CA ARG A 16 8.63 -2.56 10.73
C ARG A 16 7.83 -3.61 11.50
N VAL A 17 6.97 -4.32 10.79
CA VAL A 17 6.21 -5.47 11.31
C VAL A 17 6.39 -6.64 10.36
N VAL A 18 6.51 -7.84 10.92
CA VAL A 18 6.52 -9.08 10.12
C VAL A 18 5.09 -9.57 10.02
N PHE A 19 4.51 -9.47 8.82
CA PHE A 19 3.15 -9.92 8.59
C PHE A 19 3.09 -11.45 8.57
N PRO A 20 2.05 -12.08 9.14
CA PRO A 20 1.93 -13.53 9.15
C PRO A 20 1.80 -14.08 7.73
N ALA A 21 2.45 -15.22 7.47
CA ALA A 21 2.41 -15.89 6.18
C ALA A 21 1.12 -16.71 5.96
N SER A 22 0.39 -16.98 7.05
CA SER A 22 -0.86 -17.75 7.04
C SER A 22 -1.85 -17.25 8.10
N LEU A 23 -3.12 -17.67 7.99
CA LEU A 23 -4.13 -17.40 9.01
C LEU A 23 -3.82 -18.06 10.36
N GLN A 24 -3.09 -19.18 10.36
CA GLN A 24 -2.70 -19.89 11.58
C GLN A 24 -1.70 -19.07 12.40
N ASP A 25 -0.81 -18.34 11.72
CA ASP A 25 0.19 -17.49 12.36
C ASP A 25 -0.37 -16.15 12.87
N LEU A 26 -1.62 -15.82 12.51
CA LEU A 26 -2.25 -14.55 12.85
C LEU A 26 -2.40 -14.36 14.37
N ALA A 27 -2.69 -15.44 15.11
CA ALA A 27 -2.79 -15.38 16.56
C ALA A 27 -1.45 -14.96 17.21
N GLY A 28 -0.32 -15.44 16.68
CA GLY A 28 1.02 -15.04 17.12
C GLY A 28 1.36 -13.60 16.71
N PHE A 29 0.83 -13.14 15.58
CA PHE A 29 0.98 -11.75 15.14
C PHE A 29 0.27 -10.75 16.06
N LEU A 30 -0.88 -11.10 16.65
CA LEU A 30 -1.66 -10.23 17.56
C LEU A 30 -1.05 -10.09 18.97
N SER A 31 0.28 -10.11 19.06
CA SER A 31 0.99 -9.82 20.30
C SER A 31 0.87 -8.35 20.70
N LEU A 32 0.94 -8.06 22.00
CA LEU A 32 0.95 -6.68 22.51
C LEU A 32 2.05 -5.81 21.88
N LYS A 33 3.21 -6.42 21.58
CA LYS A 33 4.32 -5.73 20.90
C LYS A 33 3.90 -5.24 19.52
N ASN A 34 3.32 -6.12 18.69
CA ASN A 34 2.91 -5.77 17.33
C ASN A 34 1.72 -4.80 17.35
N ILE A 35 0.76 -5.00 18.26
CA ILE A 35 -0.36 -4.07 18.43
C ILE A 35 0.14 -2.67 18.77
N ARG A 36 1.09 -2.54 19.71
CA ARG A 36 1.68 -1.24 20.07
C ARG A 36 2.39 -0.59 18.89
N THR A 37 3.16 -1.35 18.12
CA THR A 37 3.80 -0.85 16.89
C THR A 37 2.76 -0.35 15.89
N LEU A 38 1.70 -1.13 15.63
CA LEU A 38 0.63 -0.76 14.70
C LEU A 38 -0.12 0.50 15.16
N LEU A 39 -0.34 0.66 16.46
CA LEU A 39 -0.97 1.87 17.02
C LEU A 39 -0.09 3.10 16.82
N MET A 40 1.22 3.00 17.07
CA MET A 40 2.15 4.11 16.82
C MET A 40 2.22 4.47 15.32
N VAL A 41 2.32 3.46 14.46
CA VAL A 41 2.30 3.63 13.00
C VAL A 41 1.02 4.33 12.55
N SER A 42 -0.13 3.91 13.09
CA SER A 42 -1.43 4.51 12.77
C SER A 42 -1.50 5.97 13.24
N ASP A 43 -1.07 6.26 14.47
CA ASP A 43 -1.05 7.60 15.02
C ASP A 43 -0.16 8.55 14.20
N VAL A 44 1.07 8.13 13.90
CA VAL A 44 2.01 8.90 13.07
C VAL A 44 1.43 9.13 11.67
N PHE A 45 0.86 8.09 11.05
CA PHE A 45 0.22 8.20 9.75
C PHE A 45 -0.90 9.24 9.77
N TRP A 46 -1.82 9.20 10.74
CA TRP A 46 -2.93 10.15 10.80
C TRP A 46 -2.52 11.58 11.14
N ARG A 47 -1.40 11.76 11.85
CA ARG A 47 -0.89 13.08 12.22
C ARG A 47 -0.03 13.74 11.15
N LEU A 48 0.78 12.96 10.43
CA LEU A 48 1.83 13.50 9.56
C LEU A 48 1.59 13.25 8.07
N CYS A 49 0.68 12.35 7.69
CA CYS A 49 0.37 12.15 6.29
C CYS A 49 -0.31 13.41 5.76
N GLU A 50 0.37 14.13 4.89
CA GLU A 50 -0.17 15.27 4.16
C GLU A 50 0.21 15.15 2.68
N PRO A 51 -0.66 15.58 1.77
CA PRO A 51 -0.33 15.62 0.35
C PRO A 51 0.78 16.64 0.11
N VAL A 52 1.70 16.28 -0.79
CA VAL A 52 2.73 17.21 -1.26
C VAL A 52 2.06 18.28 -2.13
N HIS A 53 2.18 19.54 -1.74
CA HIS A 53 1.70 20.70 -2.50
C HIS A 53 2.85 21.27 -3.33
N ASP A 54 3.34 20.49 -4.29
CA ASP A 54 4.40 20.91 -5.19
C ASP A 54 3.99 20.59 -6.62
N ASP A 55 3.61 21.58 -7.41
CA ASP A 55 3.14 21.37 -8.79
C ASP A 55 4.28 20.96 -9.74
N SER A 56 5.55 21.01 -9.30
CA SER A 56 6.70 20.62 -10.13
C SER A 56 6.67 19.13 -10.52
N TRP A 57 5.99 18.29 -9.75
CA TRP A 57 5.91 16.85 -10.01
C TRP A 57 5.12 16.52 -11.28
N GLU A 58 4.20 17.37 -11.75
CA GLU A 58 3.42 17.09 -12.97
C GLU A 58 4.33 16.82 -14.17
N SER A 59 5.48 17.50 -14.23
CA SER A 59 6.51 17.29 -15.24
C SER A 59 7.28 15.97 -15.09
N MET A 60 7.33 15.39 -13.89
CA MET A 60 7.99 14.11 -13.59
C MET A 60 7.03 12.92 -13.69
N ARG A 61 5.71 13.14 -13.73
CA ARG A 61 4.74 12.06 -13.83
C ARG A 61 4.92 11.33 -15.16
N HIS A 62 5.39 10.10 -15.09
CA HIS A 62 5.31 9.21 -16.24
C HIS A 62 3.86 8.70 -16.30
N PRO A 63 3.17 8.82 -17.45
CA PRO A 63 1.85 8.27 -17.60
C PRO A 63 1.87 6.79 -17.21
N THR A 64 0.91 6.36 -16.39
CA THR A 64 0.69 4.92 -16.16
C THR A 64 0.56 4.27 -17.53
N LEU A 65 1.48 3.35 -17.86
CA LEU A 65 1.50 2.66 -19.15
C LEU A 65 0.10 2.13 -19.44
N SER A 66 -0.50 2.55 -20.55
CA SER A 66 -1.87 2.16 -20.92
C SER A 66 -2.02 0.64 -21.00
N ALA A 67 -0.94 -0.07 -21.31
CA ALA A 67 -0.84 -1.53 -21.29
C ALA A 67 -1.20 -2.15 -19.92
N ILE A 68 -0.98 -1.46 -18.79
CA ILE A 68 -1.34 -1.99 -17.46
C ILE A 68 -2.86 -2.22 -17.37
N PHE A 69 -3.69 -1.38 -17.99
CA PHE A 69 -5.14 -1.59 -18.01
C PHE A 69 -5.55 -2.85 -18.78
N SER A 70 -4.74 -3.29 -19.76
CA SER A 70 -4.97 -4.55 -20.47
C SER A 70 -4.67 -5.80 -19.63
N LEU A 71 -3.84 -5.66 -18.58
CA LEU A 71 -3.57 -6.71 -17.60
C LEU A 71 -4.70 -6.85 -16.58
N ILE A 72 -5.55 -5.83 -16.45
CA ILE A 72 -6.73 -5.87 -15.57
C ILE A 72 -7.81 -6.69 -16.27
N HIS A 73 -7.88 -7.97 -15.91
CA HIS A 73 -8.91 -8.85 -16.45
C HIS A 73 -10.31 -8.35 -16.06
N THR A 74 -11.22 -8.25 -17.04
CA THR A 74 -12.57 -7.67 -16.85
C THR A 74 -13.51 -8.52 -16.00
N SER A 75 -13.22 -9.82 -15.90
CA SER A 75 -13.96 -10.73 -15.03
C SER A 75 -13.58 -10.53 -13.55
N LYS A 76 -14.58 -10.18 -12.73
CA LYS A 76 -14.50 -10.11 -11.26
C LYS A 76 -14.60 -11.49 -10.62
N ASP A 77 -13.99 -12.52 -11.21
CA ASP A 77 -14.01 -13.86 -10.65
C ASP A 77 -13.04 -13.98 -9.47
N ARG A 78 -13.60 -14.05 -8.27
CA ARG A 78 -12.87 -14.17 -6.99
C ARG A 78 -12.14 -15.49 -6.81
N ARG A 79 -12.35 -16.48 -7.69
CA ARG A 79 -11.69 -17.79 -7.63
C ARG A 79 -10.43 -17.87 -8.49
N ARG A 80 -10.09 -16.82 -9.23
CA ARG A 80 -8.87 -16.80 -10.05
C ARG A 80 -7.63 -16.59 -9.19
N LEU A 81 -6.62 -17.42 -9.44
CA LEU A 81 -5.26 -17.21 -8.97
C LEU A 81 -4.71 -15.97 -9.70
N CYS A 82 -4.58 -14.85 -8.99
CA CYS A 82 -3.81 -13.70 -9.49
C CYS A 82 -2.32 -14.07 -9.47
N ALA A 83 -1.85 -14.75 -10.52
CA ALA A 83 -0.44 -15.01 -10.69
C ALA A 83 0.25 -13.70 -11.13
N LEU A 84 1.12 -13.17 -10.27
CA LEU A 84 2.13 -12.20 -10.69
C LEU A 84 3.24 -13.01 -11.37
N GLU A 85 3.18 -13.13 -12.69
CA GLU A 85 4.27 -13.71 -13.46
C GLU A 85 5.33 -12.63 -13.70
N PHE A 86 6.52 -12.86 -13.13
CA PHE A 86 7.69 -12.06 -13.43
C PHE A 86 8.36 -12.67 -14.66
N ALA A 87 8.36 -11.94 -15.77
CA ALA A 87 9.16 -12.31 -16.94
C ALA A 87 10.65 -12.08 -16.62
N CYS A 88 11.47 -13.10 -16.89
CA CYS A 88 12.94 -13.01 -16.92
C CYS A 88 13.42 -12.20 -18.13
#